data_AF-A0A2D7V244-F1
#
_entry.id   AF-A0A2D7V244-F1
#
_cell.length_a   1.000
_cell.length_b   1.000
_cell.length_c   1.000
_cell.angle_alpha   90.00
_cell.angle_beta   90.00
_cell.angle_gamma   90.00
#
_symmetry.space_group_name_H-M   'P 1'
#
loop_
_entity.id
_entity.type
_entity.pdbx_description
1 polymer ?
#
loop_
_entity_poly.entity_id
_entity_poly.type
_entity_poly.pdbx_seq_one_letter_code
_entity_poly.pdbx_strand_id
1 'polypeptide(L)'
;MSKAKEKKEESKHWLDDPVNVRKIIRGFYWVCGLVILADVIFSLGWHKHEAFGEDFALHGIETLPAFYGLYGFVACVGLVYVSKLMRDWNGKRTLMREEDYWDR
;
A
#
# COMPACT_ATOMS: atom_id res chain seq x y z
N MET A 1 -46.25 21.78 17.48
CA MET A 1 -45.87 21.66 16.06
C MET A 1 -44.50 21.03 15.98
N SER A 2 -44.42 19.76 15.61
CA SER A 2 -43.17 19.01 15.50
C SER A 2 -42.48 19.37 14.19
N LYS A 3 -41.30 19.99 14.24
CA LYS A 3 -40.49 20.26 13.05
C LYS A 3 -39.90 18.94 12.56
N ALA A 4 -40.34 18.50 11.37
CA ALA A 4 -39.74 17.38 10.67
C ALA A 4 -38.24 17.65 10.45
N LYS A 5 -37.38 16.77 10.96
CA LYS A 5 -35.94 16.79 10.67
C LYS A 5 -35.75 16.44 9.19
N GLU A 6 -35.26 17.39 8.41
CA GLU A 6 -34.71 17.14 7.07
C GLU A 6 -33.61 16.09 7.17
N LYS A 7 -33.80 14.93 6.51
CA LYS A 7 -32.70 14.02 6.20
C LYS A 7 -31.81 14.74 5.18
N LYS A 8 -30.64 15.21 5.59
CA LYS A 8 -29.56 15.53 4.63
C LYS A 8 -29.27 14.25 3.84
N GLU A 9 -29.49 14.28 2.53
CA GLU A 9 -28.91 13.27 1.65
C GLU A 9 -27.40 13.28 1.85
N GLU A 10 -26.84 12.18 2.32
CA GLU A 10 -25.39 12.00 2.30
C GLU A 10 -24.94 12.06 0.83
N SER A 11 -24.04 13.00 0.53
CA SER A 11 -23.48 13.13 -0.81
C SER A 11 -22.72 11.86 -1.15
N LYS A 12 -23.19 11.15 -2.19
CA LYS A 12 -22.51 9.96 -2.73
C LYS A 12 -21.05 10.30 -3.05
N HIS A 13 -20.10 9.65 -2.39
CA HIS A 13 -18.68 9.90 -2.59
C HIS A 13 -18.22 9.25 -3.89
N TRP A 14 -17.26 9.87 -4.56
CA TRP A 14 -16.72 9.37 -5.83
C TRP A 14 -16.04 7.99 -5.72
N LEU A 15 -15.56 7.65 -4.51
CA LEU A 15 -14.96 6.35 -4.20
C LEU A 15 -16.00 5.27 -3.83
N ASP A 16 -17.28 5.62 -3.69
CA ASP A 16 -18.35 4.64 -3.45
C ASP A 16 -18.68 3.85 -4.73
N ASP A 17 -18.33 4.38 -5.90
CA ASP A 17 -18.50 3.67 -7.15
C ASP A 17 -17.37 2.63 -7.35
N PRO A 18 -17.70 1.32 -7.40
CA PRO A 18 -16.71 0.27 -7.58
C PRO A 18 -15.96 0.37 -8.92
N VAL A 19 -16.54 1.02 -9.94
CA VAL A 19 -15.85 1.28 -11.21
C VAL A 19 -14.65 2.19 -10.97
N ASN A 20 -14.79 3.15 -10.08
CA ASN A 20 -13.78 4.16 -9.86
C ASN A 20 -12.62 3.65 -9.00
N VAL A 21 -12.93 2.83 -7.98
CA VAL A 21 -11.94 2.06 -7.22
C VAL A 21 -11.11 1.15 -8.15
N ARG A 22 -11.77 0.46 -9.09
CA ARG A 22 -11.09 -0.40 -10.07
C ARG A 22 -10.11 0.38 -10.96
N LYS A 23 -10.42 1.64 -11.32
CA LYS A 23 -9.50 2.49 -12.09
C LYS A 23 -8.24 2.83 -11.28
N ILE A 24 -8.39 3.15 -10.00
CA ILE A 24 -7.26 3.44 -9.10
C ILE A 24 -6.36 2.21 -8.96
N ILE A 25 -6.94 1.04 -8.68
CA ILE A 25 -6.21 -0.22 -8.57
C ILE A 25 -5.47 -0.53 -9.88
N ARG A 26 -6.14 -0.35 -11.03
CA ARG A 26 -5.51 -0.57 -12.33
C ARG A 26 -4.36 0.40 -12.59
N GLY A 27 -4.50 1.67 -12.20
CA GLY A 27 -3.43 2.67 -12.27
C GLY A 27 -2.22 2.29 -11.40
N PHE A 28 -2.47 1.82 -10.17
CA PHE A 28 -1.42 1.32 -9.29
C PHE A 28 -0.63 0.17 -9.92
N TYR A 29 -1.30 -0.86 -10.45
CA TYR A 29 -0.64 -1.94 -11.16
C TYR A 29 0.13 -1.47 -12.39
N TRP A 30 -0.37 -0.45 -13.10
CA TRP A 30 0.30 0.15 -14.24
C TRP A 30 1.63 0.80 -13.83
N VAL A 31 1.64 1.54 -12.72
CA VAL A 31 2.85 2.15 -12.16
C VAL A 31 3.84 1.07 -11.69
N CYS A 32 3.36 0.02 -11.00
CA CYS A 32 4.21 -1.11 -10.61
C CYS A 32 4.85 -1.78 -11.84
N GLY A 33 4.08 -2.01 -12.90
CA GLY A 33 4.59 -2.54 -14.16
C GLY A 33 5.65 -1.63 -14.79
N LEU A 34 5.43 -0.31 -14.80
CA LEU A 34 6.40 0.66 -15.32
C LEU A 34 7.70 0.67 -14.52
N VAL A 35 7.63 0.57 -13.19
CA VAL A 35 8.83 0.48 -12.33
C VAL A 35 9.63 -0.78 -12.62
N ILE A 36 8.97 -1.93 -12.80
CA ILE A 36 9.65 -3.19 -13.19
C ILE A 36 10.29 -3.05 -14.57
N LEU A 37 9.57 -2.44 -15.53
CA LEU A 37 10.06 -2.25 -16.90
C LEU A 37 11.27 -1.32 -16.92
N ALA A 38 11.24 -0.24 -16.14
CA ALA A 38 12.39 0.63 -15.93
C ALA A 38 13.58 -0.14 -15.36
N ASP A 39 13.37 -0.93 -14.30
CA ASP A 39 14.42 -1.75 -13.68
C ASP A 39 15.05 -2.74 -14.68
N VAL A 40 14.25 -3.39 -15.52
CA VAL A 40 14.72 -4.28 -16.60
C VAL A 40 15.53 -3.52 -17.65
N ILE A 41 15.09 -2.33 -18.07
CA ILE A 41 15.83 -1.48 -19.01
C ILE A 41 17.17 -1.05 -18.40
N PHE A 42 17.17 -0.61 -17.14
CA PHE A 42 18.40 -0.24 -16.42
C PHE A 42 19.33 -1.45 -16.26
N SER A 43 18.79 -2.64 -16.00
CA SER A 43 19.56 -3.87 -15.87
C SER A 43 20.15 -4.40 -17.18
N LEU A 44 19.53 -4.11 -18.33
CA LEU A 44 20.02 -4.52 -19.67
C LEU A 44 20.95 -3.47 -20.30
N GLY A 45 20.70 -2.18 -20.07
CA GLY A 45 21.38 -1.08 -20.75
C GLY A 45 22.56 -0.47 -19.97
N TRP A 46 22.61 -0.62 -18.65
CA TRP A 46 23.68 -0.09 -17.82
C TRP A 46 24.25 -1.18 -16.91
N HIS A 47 25.57 -1.41 -16.98
CA HIS A 47 26.28 -2.20 -15.98
C HIS A 47 25.96 -1.62 -14.59
N LYS A 48 25.29 -2.41 -13.74
CA LYS A 48 24.94 -2.01 -12.37
C LYS A 48 26.25 -1.67 -11.64
N HIS A 49 26.35 -0.44 -11.13
CA HIS A 49 27.39 -0.12 -10.14
C HIS A 49 26.93 -0.77 -8.84
N GLU A 50 27.60 -1.84 -8.45
CA GLU A 50 27.37 -2.56 -7.20
C GLU A 50 27.48 -1.57 -6.05
N ALA A 51 26.38 -1.33 -5.31
CA ALA A 51 26.35 -0.38 -4.20
C ALA A 51 26.83 -1.00 -2.88
N PHE A 52 26.95 -2.32 -2.83
CA PHE A 52 27.38 -3.09 -1.67
C PHE A 52 28.75 -3.69 -1.96
N GLY A 53 29.76 -3.30 -1.17
CA GLY A 53 31.10 -3.83 -1.29
C GLY A 53 31.17 -5.33 -0.95
N GLU A 54 32.21 -5.96 -1.51
CA GLU A 54 32.64 -7.37 -1.56
C GLU A 54 32.38 -8.29 -0.34
N ASP A 55 31.87 -7.81 0.78
CA ASP A 55 31.87 -8.50 2.07
C ASP A 55 30.52 -9.12 2.49
N PHE A 56 29.43 -8.86 1.77
CA PHE A 56 28.10 -9.35 2.16
C PHE A 56 27.63 -10.51 1.27
N ALA A 57 27.20 -11.61 1.91
CA ALA A 57 26.75 -12.87 1.29
C ALA A 57 25.49 -12.75 0.37
N LEU A 58 25.09 -11.54 0.00
CA LEU A 58 23.95 -11.19 -0.86
C LEU A 58 24.33 -10.96 -2.33
N HIS A 59 25.62 -11.03 -2.71
CA HIS A 59 26.09 -10.87 -4.10
C HIS A 59 25.32 -11.73 -5.13
N GLY A 60 24.81 -12.90 -4.72
CA GLY A 60 24.06 -13.80 -5.59
C GLY A 60 22.63 -13.35 -5.93
N ILE A 61 22.01 -12.50 -5.10
CA ILE A 61 20.60 -12.07 -5.26
C ILE A 61 20.42 -10.62 -5.69
N GLU A 62 21.45 -9.77 -5.60
CA GLU A 62 21.43 -8.39 -6.11
C GLU A 62 21.51 -8.29 -7.64
N THR A 63 21.92 -9.37 -8.29
CA THR A 63 21.97 -9.49 -9.75
C THR A 63 20.59 -9.71 -10.37
N LEU A 64 19.56 -10.03 -9.57
CA LEU A 64 18.21 -10.21 -10.08
C LEU A 64 17.59 -8.87 -10.47
N PRO A 65 17.11 -8.73 -11.73
CA PRO A 65 16.28 -7.60 -12.08
C PRO A 65 15.02 -7.60 -11.21
N ALA A 66 14.63 -6.42 -10.75
CA ALA A 66 13.51 -6.10 -9.86
C ALA A 66 13.70 -6.39 -8.35
N PHE A 67 14.89 -6.78 -7.88
CA PHE A 67 15.13 -7.05 -6.45
C PHE A 67 14.74 -5.87 -5.55
N TYR A 68 15.23 -4.66 -5.85
CA TYR A 68 14.97 -3.46 -5.06
C TYR A 68 13.50 -3.02 -5.11
N GLY A 69 12.86 -3.13 -6.27
CA GLY A 69 11.44 -2.84 -6.43
C GLY A 69 10.56 -3.80 -5.62
N LEU A 70 10.87 -5.09 -5.64
CA LEU A 70 10.17 -6.10 -4.86
C LEU A 70 10.41 -5.93 -3.36
N TYR A 71 11.67 -5.68 -2.96
CA TYR A 71 12.04 -5.42 -1.57
C TYR A 71 11.26 -4.23 -1.00
N GLY A 72 11.23 -3.10 -1.71
CA GLY A 72 10.49 -1.91 -1.29
C GLY A 72 8.98 -2.17 -1.19
N PHE A 73 8.41 -2.93 -2.13
CA PHE A 73 7.00 -3.31 -2.09
C PHE A 73 6.68 -4.18 -0.87
N VAL A 74 7.47 -5.23 -0.61
CA VAL A 74 7.29 -6.13 0.52
C VAL A 74 7.48 -5.38 1.85
N ALA A 75 8.47 -4.50 1.95
CA ALA A 75 8.68 -3.67 3.13
C ALA A 75 7.46 -2.77 3.40
N CYS A 76 6.91 -2.14 2.37
CA CYS A 76 5.75 -1.27 2.49
C CYS A 76 4.48 -2.05 2.90
N VAL A 77 4.23 -3.21 2.29
CA VAL A 77 3.11 -4.10 2.69
C VAL A 77 3.30 -4.58 4.13
N GLY A 78 4.52 -4.93 4.51
CA GLY A 78 4.88 -5.30 5.88
C GLY A 78 4.55 -4.21 6.88
N LEU A 79 4.90 -2.95 6.61
CA LEU A 79 4.56 -1.80 7.47
C LEU A 79 3.05 -1.62 7.66
N VAL A 80 2.27 -1.78 6.58
CA VAL A 80 0.80 -1.71 6.66
C VAL A 80 0.25 -2.85 7.50
N TYR A 81 0.75 -4.07 7.34
CA TYR A 81 0.33 -5.23 8.11
C TYR A 81 0.69 -5.11 9.59
N VAL A 82 1.90 -4.63 9.91
CA VAL A 82 2.33 -4.34 11.28
C VAL A 82 1.41 -3.29 11.90
N SER A 83 1.10 -2.22 11.17
CA SER A 83 0.16 -1.18 11.62
C SER A 83 -1.24 -1.75 11.90
N LYS A 84 -1.73 -2.65 11.03
CA LYS A 84 -3.00 -3.34 11.22
C LYS A 84 -2.97 -4.30 12.41
N LEU A 85 -1.86 -5.02 12.60
CA LEU A 85 -1.64 -5.91 13.73
C LEU A 85 -1.62 -5.14 15.05
N MET A 86 -0.98 -3.97 15.09
CA MET A 86 -0.98 -3.09 16.26
C MET A 86 -2.38 -2.55 16.58
N ARG A 87 -3.21 -2.30 15.56
CA ARG A 87 -4.60 -1.82 15.72
C ARG A 87 -5.55 -2.88 16.27
N ASP A 88 -5.37 -4.14 15.88
CA ASP A 88 -6.27 -5.27 16.19
C ASP A 88 -5.56 -6.38 16.97
N TRP A 89 -4.57 -5.99 17.79
CA TRP A 89 -3.65 -6.93 18.41
C TRP A 89 -4.39 -7.92 19.31
N ASN A 90 -4.45 -9.18 18.87
CA ASN A 90 -5.00 -10.30 19.61
C ASN A 90 -6.51 -10.17 19.95
N GLY A 91 -7.29 -9.57 19.04
CA GLY A 91 -8.73 -9.36 19.21
C GLY A 91 -9.10 -8.26 20.21
N LYS A 92 -8.10 -7.58 20.77
CA LYS A 92 -8.27 -6.35 21.53
C LYS A 92 -7.93 -5.19 20.60
N ARG A 93 -8.88 -4.28 20.43
CA ARG A 93 -8.68 -2.96 19.81
C ARG A 93 -7.82 -2.08 20.73
N THR A 94 -6.61 -2.52 21.09
CA THR A 94 -5.76 -1.90 22.11
C THR A 94 -5.45 -0.44 21.83
N LEU A 95 -5.31 -0.08 20.55
CA LEU A 95 -5.04 1.29 20.13
C LEU A 95 -6.30 2.09 19.77
N MET A 96 -7.45 1.44 19.57
CA MET A 96 -8.70 2.16 19.28
C MET A 96 -9.52 2.35 20.56
N ARG A 97 -9.87 3.60 20.83
CA ARG A 97 -10.83 3.98 21.86
C ARG A 97 -12.24 3.50 21.47
N GLU A 98 -13.04 3.11 22.47
CA GLU A 98 -14.46 2.78 22.29
C GLU A 98 -15.24 4.00 21.75
N GLU A 99 -16.09 3.77 20.75
CA GLU A 99 -16.82 4.81 20.02
C GLU A 99 -18.29 4.88 20.46
N ASP A 100 -18.56 5.06 21.76
CA ASP A 100 -19.93 5.11 22.31
C ASP A 100 -20.71 6.40 21.98
N TYR A 101 -20.33 7.12 20.92
CA TYR A 101 -20.87 8.46 20.61
C TYR A 101 -22.34 8.41 20.14
N TRP A 102 -22.79 7.28 19.59
CA TRP A 102 -24.14 7.08 19.06
C TRP A 102 -25.00 6.12 19.90
N ASP A 103 -24.45 5.56 20.97
CA ASP A 103 -25.15 4.64 21.87
C ASP A 103 -25.98 5.37 22.95
N ARG A 104 -26.26 6.67 22.76
CA ARG A 104 -27.18 7.47 23.59
C ARG A 104 -28.38 7.98 22.81
#